data_AF-A0A2T5J8E8-F1
#
_entry.id   AF-A0A2T5J8E8-F1
#
_cell.length_a   1.000
_cell.length_b   1.000
_cell.length_c   1.000
_cell.angle_alpha   90.00
_cell.angle_beta   90.00
_cell.angle_gamma   90.00
#
_symmetry.space_group_name_H-M   'P 1'
#
loop_
_entity.id
_entity.type
_entity.pdbx_description
1 polymer ?
#
loop_
_entity_poly.entity_id
_entity_poly.type
_entity_poly.pdbx_seq_one_letter_code
_entity_poly.pdbx_strand_id
1 'polypeptide(L)'
;MPPSFKYNGKLWIENGTERLLGPGRVELLERIQQTGSIRQAAMQMQMSYRQAWQIVAHLNTQFGEPIVVSHRGGKGGGYAEITPKGLAVMKIFRDFHQQFHAFLDAHTQELIANLTTSVEK
;
A
#
# COMPACT_ATOMS: atom_id res chain seq x y z
N MET A 1 -23.37 -24.29 0.45
CA MET A 1 -22.07 -24.10 -0.19
C MET A 1 -21.02 -24.78 0.66
N PRO A 2 -20.11 -25.59 0.11
CA PRO A 2 -18.97 -26.07 0.88
C PRO A 2 -18.13 -24.88 1.38
N PRO A 3 -17.47 -24.98 2.55
CA PRO A 3 -16.59 -23.93 3.04
C PRO A 3 -15.47 -23.67 2.03
N SER A 4 -15.36 -22.43 1.55
CA SER A 4 -14.24 -21.99 0.72
C SER A 4 -13.07 -21.59 1.63
N PHE A 5 -12.13 -22.49 1.83
CA PHE A 5 -10.92 -22.20 2.60
C PHE A 5 -9.93 -21.39 1.77
N LYS A 6 -9.28 -20.41 2.39
CA LYS A 6 -8.14 -19.68 1.81
C LYS A 6 -7.22 -19.15 2.90
N TYR A 7 -5.93 -19.11 2.61
CA TYR A 7 -5.00 -18.30 3.39
C TYR A 7 -5.21 -16.82 3.08
N ASN A 8 -5.09 -15.98 4.09
CA ASN A 8 -5.21 -14.53 3.93
C ASN A 8 -4.21 -13.83 4.86
N GLY A 9 -3.69 -12.69 4.42
CA GLY A 9 -2.69 -11.96 5.17
C GLY A 9 -2.53 -10.54 4.66
N LYS A 10 -1.85 -9.71 5.45
CA LYS A 10 -1.50 -8.34 5.10
C LYS A 10 -0.04 -8.09 5.40
N LEU A 11 0.62 -7.35 4.54
CA LEU A 11 2.04 -7.01 4.62
C LEU A 11 2.23 -5.55 5.02
N TRP A 12 3.26 -5.29 5.83
CA TRP A 12 3.73 -3.95 6.15
C TRP A 12 5.26 -3.90 6.17
N ILE A 13 5.81 -2.72 5.89
CA ILE A 13 7.19 -2.35 6.21
C ILE A 13 7.15 -1.60 7.54
N GLU A 14 8.04 -1.96 8.47
CA GLU A 14 8.18 -1.32 9.79
C GLU A 14 9.61 -0.86 10.03
N ASN A 15 9.78 0.12 10.93
CA ASN A 15 11.07 0.63 11.39
C ASN A 15 11.40 0.19 12.83
N GLY A 16 10.80 -0.92 13.30
CA GLY A 16 10.94 -1.42 14.66
C GLY A 16 10.03 -0.75 15.71
N THR A 17 9.53 0.45 15.44
CA THR A 17 8.60 1.16 16.34
C THR A 17 7.17 1.27 15.81
N GLU A 18 7.00 1.32 14.49
CA GLU A 18 5.68 1.45 13.88
C GLU A 18 5.59 0.83 12.49
N ARG A 19 4.36 0.59 12.04
CA ARG A 19 4.06 0.18 10.66
C ARG A 19 4.14 1.40 9.75
N LEU A 20 5.24 1.51 9.02
CA LEU A 20 5.54 2.63 8.14
C LEU A 20 4.81 2.58 6.81
N LEU A 21 4.81 1.44 6.15
CA LEU A 21 4.22 1.30 4.82
C LEU A 21 3.33 0.06 4.81
N GLY A 22 2.13 0.19 4.26
CA GLY A 22 1.19 -0.91 4.07
C GLY A 22 0.25 -0.57 2.92
N PRO A 23 -0.71 -1.45 2.57
CA PRO A 23 -1.50 -1.31 1.35
C PRO A 23 -2.15 0.07 1.21
N GLY A 24 -2.77 0.59 2.28
CA GLY A 24 -3.42 1.90 2.24
C GLY A 24 -2.45 3.09 2.09
N ARG A 25 -1.25 3.02 2.69
CA ARG A 25 -0.24 4.09 2.52
C ARG A 25 0.36 4.05 1.11
N VAL A 26 0.56 2.86 0.55
CA VAL A 26 1.02 2.70 -0.85
C VAL A 26 -0.05 3.17 -1.83
N GLU A 27 -1.31 2.81 -1.62
CA GLU A 27 -2.42 3.27 -2.44
C GLU A 27 -2.52 4.81 -2.46
N LEU A 28 -2.29 5.47 -1.31
CA LEU A 28 -2.22 6.93 -1.27
C LEU A 28 -1.10 7.48 -2.19
N LEU A 29 0.09 6.89 -2.14
CA LEU A 29 1.21 7.31 -3.00
C LEU A 29 0.92 7.06 -4.48
N GLU A 30 0.31 5.93 -4.82
CA GLU A 30 -0.10 5.59 -6.20
C GLU A 30 -1.12 6.59 -6.73
N ARG A 31 -2.12 6.95 -5.92
CA ARG A 31 -3.11 7.97 -6.30
C ARG A 31 -2.50 9.36 -6.42
N ILE A 32 -1.54 9.72 -5.56
CA ILE A 32 -0.77 10.97 -5.71
C ILE A 32 0.00 10.94 -7.03
N GLN A 33 0.67 9.84 -7.37
CA GLN A 33 1.39 9.68 -8.63
C GLN A 33 0.46 9.87 -9.84
N GLN A 34 -0.74 9.27 -9.80
CA GLN A 34 -1.71 9.32 -10.90
C GLN A 34 -2.36 10.71 -11.05
N THR A 35 -2.63 11.40 -9.94
CA THR A 35 -3.38 12.67 -9.95
C THR A 35 -2.50 13.91 -9.92
N GLY A 36 -1.24 13.78 -9.52
CA GLY A 36 -0.37 14.92 -9.23
C GLY A 36 -0.84 15.75 -8.03
N SER A 37 -1.73 15.24 -7.18
CA SER A 37 -2.37 16.02 -6.11
C SER A 37 -2.70 15.19 -4.86
N ILE A 38 -2.17 15.61 -3.71
CA ILE A 38 -2.55 15.04 -2.40
C ILE A 38 -4.05 15.22 -2.14
N ARG A 39 -4.64 16.34 -2.58
CA ARG A 39 -6.07 16.62 -2.39
C ARG A 39 -6.93 15.64 -3.19
N GLN A 40 -6.63 15.43 -4.47
CA GLN A 40 -7.41 14.52 -5.30
C GLN A 40 -7.24 13.07 -4.85
N ALA A 41 -6.03 12.66 -4.46
CA ALA A 41 -5.79 11.35 -3.87
C ALA A 41 -6.61 11.13 -2.59
N ALA A 42 -6.64 12.12 -1.68
CA ALA A 42 -7.45 12.06 -0.47
C ALA A 42 -8.95 11.91 -0.77
N MET A 43 -9.46 12.68 -1.75
CA MET A 43 -10.86 12.58 -2.19
C MET A 43 -11.19 11.19 -2.74
N GLN A 44 -10.33 10.62 -3.58
CA GLN A 44 -10.55 9.27 -4.12
C GLN A 44 -10.55 8.19 -3.04
N MET A 45 -9.79 8.40 -1.96
CA MET A 45 -9.73 7.48 -0.82
C MET A 45 -10.75 7.78 0.27
N GLN A 46 -11.68 8.73 0.04
CA GLN A 46 -12.71 9.13 1.01
C GLN A 46 -12.11 9.54 2.36
N MET A 47 -10.89 10.13 2.36
CA MET A 47 -10.24 10.67 3.55
C MET A 47 -10.09 12.18 3.47
N SER A 48 -9.92 12.83 4.62
CA SER A 48 -9.69 14.27 4.64
C SER A 48 -8.32 14.61 4.05
N TYR A 49 -8.23 15.77 3.39
CA TYR A 49 -6.94 16.31 2.93
C TYR A 49 -5.91 16.40 4.07
N ARG A 50 -6.34 16.79 5.27
CA ARG A 50 -5.48 16.87 6.46
C ARG A 50 -4.86 15.52 6.80
N GLN A 51 -5.65 14.44 6.78
CA GLN A 51 -5.15 13.08 7.03
C GLN A 51 -4.13 12.66 5.97
N ALA A 52 -4.44 12.83 4.68
CA ALA A 52 -3.50 12.51 3.61
C ALA A 52 -2.19 13.29 3.72
N TRP A 53 -2.28 14.60 4.03
CA TRP A 53 -1.11 15.44 4.24
C TRP A 53 -0.28 14.98 5.44
N GLN A 54 -0.91 14.62 6.57
CA GLN A 54 -0.21 14.09 7.75
C GLN A 54 0.50 12.77 7.44
N ILE A 55 -0.12 11.88 6.67
CA ILE A 55 0.51 10.63 6.22
C ILE A 55 1.74 10.94 5.36
N VAL A 56 1.62 11.82 4.37
CA VAL A 56 2.74 12.20 3.49
C VAL A 56 3.86 12.86 4.27
N ALA A 57 3.54 13.82 5.13
CA ALA A 57 4.51 14.53 5.96
C ALA A 57 5.26 13.56 6.87
N HIS A 58 4.55 12.62 7.48
CA HIS A 58 5.14 11.57 8.29
C HIS A 58 6.05 10.66 7.46
N LEU A 59 5.61 10.13 6.31
CA LEU A 59 6.45 9.27 5.48
C LEU A 59 7.74 9.95 5.01
N ASN A 60 7.68 11.24 4.69
CA ASN A 60 8.87 11.99 4.27
C ASN A 60 9.97 12.07 5.35
N THR A 61 9.66 11.84 6.63
CA THR A 61 10.68 11.82 7.69
C THR A 61 11.32 10.45 7.88
N GLN A 62 10.83 9.40 7.22
CA GLN A 62 11.16 8.01 7.56
C GLN A 62 12.18 7.35 6.61
N PHE A 63 12.41 7.94 5.43
CA PHE A 63 13.23 7.31 4.37
C PHE A 63 14.57 8.04 4.10
N GLY A 64 15.01 8.89 5.05
CA GLY A 64 16.25 9.68 4.96
C GLY A 64 16.15 10.88 4.00
N GLU A 65 15.32 10.79 2.98
CA GLU A 65 14.97 11.85 2.04
C GLU A 65 13.46 11.81 1.73
N PRO A 66 12.85 12.93 1.29
CA PRO A 66 11.43 12.97 0.95
C PRO A 66 11.06 11.97 -0.14
N ILE A 67 9.96 11.24 0.08
CA ILE A 67 9.37 10.33 -0.92
C ILE A 67 8.26 10.99 -1.74
N VAL A 68 7.73 12.12 -1.25
CA VAL A 68 6.79 12.99 -1.96
C VAL A 68 7.25 14.43 -1.82
N VAL A 69 7.29 15.17 -2.92
CA VAL A 69 7.46 16.63 -2.90
C VAL A 69 6.12 17.28 -3.20
N SER A 70 5.78 18.34 -2.47
CA SER A 70 4.59 19.13 -2.73
C SER A 70 4.96 20.59 -2.90
N HIS A 71 4.36 21.22 -3.91
CA HIS A 71 4.58 22.61 -4.24
C HIS A 71 3.29 23.38 -3.92
N ARG A 72 3.44 24.43 -3.12
CA ARG A 72 2.34 25.38 -2.86
C ARG A 72 2.04 26.12 -4.16
N GLY A 73 0.77 26.18 -4.54
CA GLY A 73 0.37 26.85 -5.79
C GLY A 73 -0.61 28.00 -5.55
N GLY A 74 -0.52 29.01 -6.43
CA GLY A 74 -1.44 30.14 -6.55
C GLY A 74 -2.72 29.76 -7.30
N LYS A 75 -3.18 30.59 -8.25
CA LYS A 75 -4.50 30.47 -8.93
C LYS A 75 -4.85 29.11 -9.58
N GLY A 76 -3.92 28.15 -9.68
CA GLY A 76 -4.17 26.78 -10.18
C GLY A 76 -4.15 25.67 -9.12
N GLY A 77 -3.93 25.99 -7.84
CA GLY A 77 -3.73 25.02 -6.77
C GLY A 77 -2.30 24.47 -6.69
N GLY A 78 -1.98 23.81 -5.58
CA GLY A 78 -0.68 23.12 -5.40
C GLY A 78 -0.65 21.75 -6.08
N TYR A 79 0.55 21.32 -6.47
CA TYR A 79 0.80 20.00 -7.06
C TYR A 79 1.74 19.16 -6.17
N ALA A 80 1.72 17.86 -6.35
CA ALA A 80 2.56 16.91 -5.63
C ALA A 80 3.07 15.81 -6.54
N GLU A 81 4.31 15.38 -6.32
CA GLU A 81 5.00 14.40 -7.13
C GLU A 81 5.69 13.38 -6.24
N ILE A 82 5.70 12.12 -6.68
CA ILE A 82 6.49 11.06 -6.05
C ILE A 82 7.94 11.22 -6.50
N THR A 83 8.87 11.23 -5.55
CA THR A 83 10.31 11.33 -5.86
C THR A 83 10.85 10.01 -6.42
N PRO A 84 12.03 9.99 -7.03
CA PRO A 84 12.69 8.73 -7.42
C PRO A 84 12.80 7.74 -6.26
N LYS A 85 13.09 8.22 -5.04
CA LYS A 85 13.10 7.42 -3.82
C LYS A 85 11.72 6.84 -3.50
N GLY A 86 10.68 7.66 -3.58
CA GLY A 86 9.30 7.21 -3.36
C GLY A 86 8.89 6.12 -4.35
N LEU A 87 9.25 6.27 -5.63
CA LEU A 87 9.00 5.25 -6.66
C LEU A 87 9.71 3.94 -6.33
N ALA A 88 10.97 3.99 -5.86
CA ALA A 88 11.71 2.82 -5.45
C ALA A 88 11.05 2.11 -4.24
N VAL A 89 10.64 2.87 -3.22
CA VAL A 89 9.93 2.33 -2.04
C VAL A 89 8.61 1.67 -2.43
N MET A 90 7.81 2.32 -3.27
CA MET A 90 6.55 1.77 -3.78
C MET A 90 6.78 0.48 -4.57
N LYS A 91 7.82 0.45 -5.41
CA LYS A 91 8.18 -0.75 -6.18
C LYS A 91 8.57 -1.93 -5.28
N ILE A 92 9.44 -1.70 -4.29
CA ILE A 92 9.87 -2.74 -3.34
C ILE A 92 8.65 -3.35 -2.63
N PHE A 93 7.74 -2.51 -2.13
CA PHE A 93 6.53 -2.99 -1.47
C PHE A 93 5.64 -3.80 -2.42
N ARG A 94 5.37 -3.27 -3.62
CA ARG A 94 4.49 -3.93 -4.59
C ARG A 94 5.04 -5.29 -5.03
N ASP A 95 6.34 -5.37 -5.32
CA ASP A 95 6.97 -6.60 -5.76
C ASP A 95 6.88 -7.69 -4.67
N PHE A 96 7.17 -7.35 -3.42
CA PHE A 96 7.06 -8.30 -2.32
C PHE A 96 5.59 -8.63 -1.97
N HIS A 97 4.69 -7.66 -2.06
CA HIS A 97 3.26 -7.89 -1.87
C HIS A 97 2.71 -8.89 -2.90
N GLN A 98 3.12 -8.78 -4.16
CA GLN A 98 2.75 -9.74 -5.21
C GLN A 98 3.29 -11.15 -4.91
N GLN A 99 4.56 -11.27 -4.49
CA GLN A 99 5.14 -12.55 -4.10
C GLN A 99 4.43 -13.17 -2.89
N PHE A 100 4.08 -12.36 -1.90
CA PHE A 100 3.35 -12.78 -0.72
C PHE A 100 1.96 -13.34 -1.07
N HIS A 101 1.19 -12.66 -1.93
CA HIS A 101 -0.11 -13.17 -2.38
C HIS A 101 0.03 -14.46 -3.18
N ALA A 102 1.01 -14.54 -4.10
CA ALA A 102 1.28 -15.77 -4.83
C ALA A 102 1.62 -16.94 -3.90
N PHE A 103 2.38 -16.68 -2.82
CA PHE A 103 2.65 -17.68 -1.78
C PHE A 103 1.37 -18.15 -1.08
N LEU A 104 0.49 -17.22 -0.66
CA LEU A 104 -0.78 -17.59 0.00
C LEU A 104 -1.71 -18.38 -0.94
N ASP A 105 -1.77 -18.00 -2.21
CA ASP A 105 -2.60 -18.67 -3.23
C ASP A 105 -2.12 -20.10 -3.48
N ALA A 106 -0.79 -20.31 -3.59
CA ALA A 106 -0.22 -21.64 -3.75
C ALA A 106 -0.57 -22.57 -2.57
N HIS A 107 -0.41 -22.09 -1.33
CA HIS A 107 -0.71 -22.88 -0.13
C HIS A 107 -2.23 -23.05 0.08
N THR A 108 -3.05 -22.16 -0.48
CA THR A 108 -4.51 -22.34 -0.45
C THR A 108 -4.93 -23.57 -1.25
N GLN A 109 -4.27 -23.86 -2.38
CA GLN A 109 -4.56 -25.07 -3.16
C GLN A 109 -4.19 -26.34 -2.38
N GLU A 110 -3.05 -26.33 -1.69
CA GLU A 110 -2.61 -27.44 -0.82
C GLU A 110 -3.58 -27.66 0.35
N LEU A 111 -4.04 -26.57 0.99
CA LEU A 111 -5.03 -26.61 2.07
C LEU A 111 -6.34 -27.28 1.60
N ILE A 112 -6.84 -26.86 0.44
CA ILE A 112 -8.08 -27.40 -0.13
C ILE A 112 -7.88 -28.90 -0.44
N ALA A 113 -6.76 -29.29 -1.06
CA ALA A 113 -6.47 -30.69 -1.37
C ALA A 113 -6.49 -31.57 -0.10
N ASN A 114 -5.75 -31.18 0.94
CA ASN A 114 -5.64 -31.96 2.18
C ASN A 114 -6.96 -32.09 2.95
N LEU A 115 -7.76 -31.02 2.99
CA LEU A 115 -9.05 -31.03 3.69
C LEU A 115 -10.14 -31.79 2.91
N THR A 116 -10.03 -31.91 1.59
CA THR A 116 -10.99 -32.68 0.76
C THR A 116 -10.71 -34.18 0.83
N THR A 117 -9.43 -34.60 0.91
CA THR A 117 -9.04 -36.02 1.00
C THR A 117 -9.36 -36.66 2.37
N SER A 118 -9.59 -35.87 3.41
CA SER A 118 -9.86 -36.36 4.77
C SER A 118 -11.33 -36.76 5.02
N VAL A 119 -12.22 -36.62 4.03
CA VAL A 119 -13.67 -36.92 4.19
C VAL A 119 -14.01 -38.36 3.77
N GLU A 120 -13.07 -39.13 3.22
CA GLU A 120 -13.30 -40.51 2.76
C GLU A 120 -12.82 -41.62 3.72
N LYS A 121 -12.59 -41.34 5.01
CA LYS A 121 -12.33 -42.37 6.04
C LYS A 121 -13.31 -42.31 7.19
#